data_AF-A0A913X2J3-F1
#
_entry.id   AF-A0A913X2J3-F1
#
_cell.length_a   1.000
_cell.length_b   1.000
_cell.length_c   1.000
_cell.angle_alpha   90.00
_cell.angle_beta   90.00
_cell.angle_gamma   90.00
#
_symmetry.space_group_name_H-M   'P 1'
#
loop_
_entity.id
_entity.type
_entity.pdbx_description
1 polymer ?
#
loop_
_entity_poly.entity_id
_entity_poly.type
_entity_poly.pdbx_seq_one_letter_code
_entity_poly.pdbx_strand_id
1 'polypeptide(L)'
;MEDERLVEWINPIYLDVGVVSDIRERFEDESEIELQDFLLEEKYDQVVKALRDSSLHWQTIGPANKRHYERACPDTTQAVLRELSDILKSTSMFKLLRTLTGLDLADTPLTAEEDDKVEDEQEEERPSPVNPRCRSEIRRWRHGSYTLVHDTDPEKAEYALDAMLFCGCEGWNSDQWGGFTSYLANEEDEELLSVHPLANSLALVYRDMDTLKFVKHVNYRSVNDSASSHTGQGFCDFHNVYYE
;
A
#
# COMPACT_ATOMS: atom_id res chain seq x y z
N MET A 1 5.37 22.49 -6.92
CA MET A 1 5.10 21.82 -8.22
C MET A 1 4.72 20.34 -8.08
N GLU A 2 5.51 19.48 -7.42
CA GLU A 2 5.08 18.11 -7.06
C GLU A 2 4.48 18.04 -5.65
N ASP A 3 5.10 18.71 -4.68
CA ASP A 3 4.59 18.78 -3.29
C ASP A 3 3.19 19.43 -3.21
N GLU A 4 2.91 20.40 -4.08
CA GLU A 4 1.59 21.03 -4.19
C GLU A 4 0.51 20.04 -4.64
N ARG A 5 0.84 19.09 -5.54
CA ARG A 5 -0.09 18.05 -5.97
C ARG A 5 -0.35 17.03 -4.88
N LEU A 6 0.65 16.72 -4.07
CA LEU A 6 0.48 15.82 -2.93
C LEU A 6 -0.55 16.37 -1.94
N VAL A 7 -0.46 17.68 -1.63
CA VAL A 7 -1.38 18.38 -0.71
C VAL A 7 -2.82 18.44 -1.23
N GLU A 8 -3.03 18.44 -2.55
CA GLU A 8 -4.36 18.37 -3.16
C GLU A 8 -5.03 17.00 -3.00
N TRP A 9 -4.29 15.98 -2.56
CA TRP A 9 -4.76 14.60 -2.48
C TRP A 9 -4.78 14.04 -1.07
N ILE A 10 -3.78 14.38 -0.25
CA ILE A 10 -3.58 13.81 1.09
C ILE A 10 -4.20 14.72 2.15
N ASN A 11 -4.75 14.08 3.19
CA ASN A 11 -5.24 14.77 4.37
C ASN A 11 -4.10 15.52 5.08
N PRO A 12 -4.22 16.85 5.27
CA PRO A 12 -3.12 17.70 5.75
C PRO A 12 -2.64 17.37 7.16
N ILE A 13 -3.38 16.58 7.95
CA ILE A 13 -2.89 16.10 9.25
C ILE A 13 -1.60 15.29 9.10
N TYR A 14 -1.43 14.57 8.00
CA TYR A 14 -0.23 13.77 7.73
C TYR A 14 0.96 14.59 7.24
N LEU A 15 0.79 15.91 7.14
CA LEU A 15 1.85 16.87 6.84
C LEU A 15 2.21 17.73 8.07
N ASP A 16 1.48 17.57 9.18
CA ASP A 16 1.79 18.23 10.43
C ASP A 16 3.00 17.58 11.12
N VAL A 17 3.95 18.41 11.55
CA VAL A 17 5.23 17.95 12.10
C VAL A 17 5.03 17.12 13.38
N GLY A 18 4.07 17.49 14.22
CA GLY A 18 3.77 16.76 15.46
C GLY A 18 3.19 15.38 15.16
N VAL A 19 2.18 15.34 14.28
CA VAL A 19 1.55 14.08 13.85
C VAL A 19 2.56 13.15 13.17
N VAL A 20 3.41 13.67 12.29
CA VAL A 20 4.44 12.89 11.61
C VAL A 20 5.46 12.32 12.61
N SER A 21 5.84 13.08 13.64
CA SER A 21 6.72 12.59 14.71
C SER A 21 6.08 11.43 15.48
N ASP A 22 4.80 11.56 15.85
CA ASP A 22 4.06 10.52 16.57
C ASP A 22 3.90 9.25 15.71
N ILE A 23 3.66 9.41 14.40
CA ILE A 23 3.58 8.30 13.44
C ILE A 23 4.94 7.59 13.36
N ARG A 24 6.04 8.34 13.25
CA ARG A 24 7.39 7.76 13.16
C ARG A 24 7.75 6.96 14.39
N GLU A 25 7.52 7.50 15.59
CA GLU A 25 7.81 6.78 16.84
C GLU A 25 7.06 5.45 16.89
N ARG A 26 5.76 5.46 16.54
CA ARG A 26 4.96 4.22 16.49
C ARG A 26 5.45 3.24 15.43
N PHE A 27 5.80 3.74 14.24
CA PHE A 27 6.28 2.88 13.16
C PHE A 27 7.63 2.24 13.48
N GLU A 28 8.53 2.96 14.16
CA GLU A 28 9.82 2.42 14.62
C GLU A 28 9.64 1.24 15.60
N ASP A 29 8.62 1.30 16.46
CA ASP A 29 8.32 0.25 17.43
C ASP A 29 7.55 -0.94 16.82
N GLU A 30 6.55 -0.67 15.99
CA GLU A 30 5.58 -1.69 15.51
C GLU A 30 5.93 -2.22 14.11
N SER A 31 6.77 -1.51 13.34
CA SER A 31 7.05 -1.76 11.91
C SER A 31 5.81 -1.78 11.01
N GLU A 32 4.69 -1.27 11.52
CA GLU A 32 3.41 -1.16 10.85
C GLU A 32 2.68 0.09 11.33
N ILE A 33 1.82 0.67 10.47
CA ILE A 33 0.84 1.66 10.92
C ILE A 33 -0.33 1.74 9.95
N GLU A 34 -1.51 2.05 10.48
CA GLU A 34 -2.72 2.37 9.70
C GLU A 34 -3.05 3.87 9.77
N LEU A 35 -3.05 4.54 8.60
CA LEU A 35 -3.39 5.96 8.46
C LEU A 35 -4.81 6.12 7.87
N GLN A 36 -5.78 6.44 8.72
CA GLN A 36 -7.18 6.57 8.35
C GLN A 36 -7.49 7.93 7.70
N ASP A 37 -8.53 7.99 6.87
CA ASP A 37 -8.87 9.19 6.11
C ASP A 37 -7.66 9.79 5.39
N PHE A 38 -6.86 8.93 4.75
CA PHE A 38 -5.58 9.30 4.15
C PHE A 38 -5.74 10.26 2.97
N LEU A 39 -6.69 9.98 2.07
CA LEU A 39 -7.05 10.91 1.02
C LEU A 39 -8.07 11.92 1.52
N LEU A 40 -8.06 13.12 0.94
CA LEU A 40 -9.16 14.07 1.07
C LEU A 40 -10.47 13.43 0.57
N GLU A 41 -11.55 13.62 1.32
CA GLU A 41 -12.87 12.99 1.08
C GLU A 41 -13.34 13.16 -0.37
N GLU A 42 -13.22 14.38 -0.93
CA GLU A 42 -13.59 14.67 -2.32
C GLU A 42 -12.80 13.81 -3.33
N LYS A 43 -11.49 13.61 -3.10
CA LYS A 43 -10.63 12.80 -3.98
C LYS A 43 -10.94 11.32 -3.81
N TYR A 44 -11.15 10.86 -2.58
CA TYR A 44 -11.57 9.49 -2.29
C TYR A 44 -12.87 9.14 -3.03
N ASP A 45 -13.88 10.00 -2.96
CA ASP A 45 -15.16 9.80 -3.65
C ASP A 45 -15.00 9.71 -5.17
N GLN A 46 -14.15 10.56 -5.76
CA GLN A 46 -13.85 10.51 -7.19
C GLN A 46 -13.16 9.19 -7.58
N VAL A 47 -12.23 8.70 -6.76
CA VAL A 47 -11.54 7.42 -6.94
C VAL A 47 -12.51 6.26 -6.85
N VAL A 48 -13.33 6.19 -5.80
CA VAL A 48 -14.33 5.12 -5.63
C VAL A 48 -15.33 5.10 -6.79
N LYS A 49 -15.78 6.27 -7.25
CA LYS A 49 -16.66 6.38 -8.42
C LYS A 49 -16.00 5.83 -9.68
N ALA A 50 -14.73 6.18 -9.93
CA ALA A 50 -13.99 5.71 -11.10
C ALA A 50 -13.71 4.19 -11.05
N LEU A 51 -13.44 3.64 -9.87
CA LEU A 51 -13.25 2.20 -9.67
C LEU A 51 -14.52 1.36 -9.94
N ARG A 52 -15.70 1.93 -9.68
CA ARG A 52 -17.01 1.31 -9.93
C ARG A 52 -17.53 1.51 -11.36
N ASP A 53 -16.81 2.26 -12.18
CA ASP A 53 -17.22 2.54 -13.55
C ASP A 53 -17.07 1.31 -14.46
N SER A 54 -18.09 1.06 -15.29
CA SER A 54 -18.12 -0.12 -16.17
C SER A 54 -17.11 -0.05 -17.33
N SER A 55 -16.56 1.14 -17.64
CA SER A 55 -15.50 1.30 -18.63
C SER A 55 -14.14 0.80 -18.15
N LEU A 56 -13.95 0.65 -16.83
CA LEU A 56 -12.72 0.12 -16.27
C LEU A 56 -12.66 -1.41 -16.49
N HIS A 57 -11.70 -1.85 -17.29
CA HIS A 57 -11.51 -3.26 -17.57
C HIS A 57 -10.57 -3.90 -16.55
N TRP A 58 -10.93 -5.10 -16.13
CA TRP A 58 -10.20 -5.88 -15.13
C TRP A 58 -9.59 -7.14 -15.77
N GLN A 59 -8.33 -7.41 -15.46
CA GLN A 59 -7.60 -8.58 -15.92
C GLN A 59 -7.42 -9.56 -14.76
N THR A 60 -7.82 -10.82 -14.94
CA THR A 60 -7.58 -11.85 -13.92
C THR A 60 -6.11 -12.24 -13.87
N ILE A 61 -5.52 -12.20 -12.68
CA ILE A 61 -4.12 -12.51 -12.41
C ILE A 61 -4.02 -13.90 -11.78
N GLY A 62 -3.15 -14.73 -12.34
CA GLY A 62 -2.83 -16.08 -11.89
C GLY A 62 -1.32 -16.33 -11.80
N PRO A 63 -0.88 -17.60 -11.83
CA PRO A 63 -1.67 -18.83 -11.87
C PRO A 63 -2.34 -19.17 -10.50
N ALA A 64 -3.38 -20.01 -10.52
CA ALA A 64 -4.21 -20.31 -9.34
C ALA A 64 -3.43 -20.91 -8.15
N ASN A 65 -2.32 -21.63 -8.39
CA ASN A 65 -1.47 -22.13 -7.31
C ASN A 65 -0.62 -21.04 -6.64
N LYS A 66 -0.76 -19.77 -7.03
CA LYS A 66 -0.04 -18.62 -6.48
C LYS A 66 -0.99 -17.49 -6.11
N ARG A 67 -1.97 -17.21 -6.98
CA ARG A 67 -2.88 -16.08 -6.84
C ARG A 67 -4.09 -16.21 -7.73
N HIS A 68 -5.16 -15.55 -7.34
CA HIS A 68 -6.35 -15.34 -8.15
C HIS A 68 -6.98 -14.02 -7.71
N TYR A 69 -6.78 -12.95 -8.46
CA TYR A 69 -7.44 -11.66 -8.21
C TYR A 69 -7.56 -10.90 -9.53
N GLU A 70 -8.12 -9.69 -9.48
CA GLU A 70 -8.27 -8.86 -10.67
C GLU A 70 -7.39 -7.62 -10.55
N ARG A 71 -6.74 -7.24 -11.64
CA ARG A 71 -5.93 -6.03 -11.75
C ARG A 71 -6.51 -5.09 -12.80
N ALA A 72 -6.52 -3.79 -12.51
CA ALA A 72 -6.99 -2.80 -13.48
C ALA A 72 -6.12 -2.82 -14.75
N CYS A 73 -6.76 -2.72 -15.92
CA CYS A 73 -6.06 -2.59 -17.19
C CYS A 73 -5.52 -1.15 -17.33
N PRO A 74 -4.20 -0.95 -17.54
CA PRO A 74 -3.63 0.39 -17.68
C PRO A 74 -4.29 1.24 -18.78
N ASP A 75 -4.64 0.61 -19.90
CA ASP A 75 -5.20 1.29 -21.08
C ASP A 75 -6.59 1.90 -20.82
N THR A 76 -7.41 1.26 -19.98
CA THR A 76 -8.77 1.70 -19.65
C THR A 76 -8.87 2.38 -18.29
N THR A 77 -7.75 2.56 -17.60
CA THR A 77 -7.70 3.29 -16.33
C THR A 77 -8.02 4.76 -16.56
N GLN A 78 -8.98 5.32 -15.80
CA GLN A 78 -9.40 6.71 -15.91
C GLN A 78 -8.33 7.69 -15.37
N ALA A 79 -8.42 8.96 -15.78
CA ALA A 79 -7.43 9.98 -15.43
C ALA A 79 -7.21 10.11 -13.91
N VAL A 80 -8.27 10.14 -13.11
CA VAL A 80 -8.19 10.25 -11.64
C VAL A 80 -7.41 9.08 -11.00
N LEU A 81 -7.59 7.85 -11.49
CA LEU A 81 -6.89 6.67 -10.97
C LEU A 81 -5.42 6.65 -11.39
N ARG A 82 -5.12 7.15 -12.60
CA ARG A 82 -3.73 7.33 -13.07
C ARG A 82 -3.03 8.41 -12.24
N GLU A 83 -3.69 9.53 -12.01
CA GLU A 83 -3.14 10.63 -11.21
C GLU A 83 -2.83 10.18 -9.78
N LEU A 84 -3.73 9.46 -9.11
CA LEU A 84 -3.44 8.87 -7.80
C LEU A 84 -2.25 7.91 -7.87
N SER A 85 -2.22 7.02 -8.87
CA SER A 85 -1.10 6.09 -9.06
C SER A 85 0.23 6.82 -9.28
N ASP A 86 0.22 7.93 -10.00
CA ASP A 86 1.40 8.76 -10.27
C ASP A 86 1.84 9.50 -9.00
N ILE A 87 0.89 9.98 -8.17
CA ILE A 87 1.18 10.60 -6.88
C ILE A 87 1.81 9.59 -5.91
N LEU A 88 1.25 8.38 -5.81
CA LEU A 88 1.81 7.32 -4.97
C LEU A 88 3.24 6.92 -5.40
N LYS A 89 3.61 7.15 -6.67
CA LYS A 89 4.98 6.91 -7.19
C LYS A 89 5.87 8.15 -7.24
N SER A 90 5.35 9.32 -6.86
CA SER A 90 6.04 10.59 -6.99
C SER A 90 7.15 10.76 -5.95
N THR A 91 8.16 11.58 -6.26
CA THR A 91 9.23 11.95 -5.33
C THR A 91 8.68 12.50 -4.01
N SER A 92 7.60 13.28 -4.06
CA SER A 92 6.94 13.84 -2.88
C SER A 92 6.35 12.77 -1.98
N MET A 93 5.79 11.69 -2.54
CA MET A 93 5.33 10.54 -1.76
C MET A 93 6.49 9.79 -1.11
N PHE A 94 7.58 9.54 -1.84
CA PHE A 94 8.77 8.92 -1.27
C PHE A 94 9.32 9.71 -0.08
N LYS A 95 9.39 11.04 -0.21
CA LYS A 95 9.78 11.92 0.89
C LYS A 95 8.83 11.82 2.08
N LEU A 96 7.50 11.86 1.83
CA LEU A 96 6.51 11.71 2.89
C LEU A 96 6.68 10.38 3.62
N LEU A 97 6.77 9.26 2.90
CA LEU A 97 6.95 7.94 3.49
C LEU A 97 8.25 7.87 4.29
N ARG A 98 9.37 8.37 3.77
CA ARG A 98 10.64 8.50 4.54
C ARG A 98 10.46 9.31 5.82
N THR A 99 9.68 10.40 5.77
CA THR A 99 9.41 11.19 6.98
C THR A 99 8.54 10.41 7.97
N LEU A 100 7.54 9.66 7.50
CA LEU A 100 6.63 8.88 8.35
C LEU A 100 7.29 7.61 8.93
N THR A 101 8.18 6.95 8.20
CA THR A 101 8.70 5.62 8.59
C THR A 101 10.17 5.62 9.01
N GLY A 102 10.92 6.68 8.71
CA GLY A 102 12.37 6.73 8.96
C GLY A 102 13.22 5.93 7.98
N LEU A 103 12.60 5.20 7.04
CA LEU A 103 13.30 4.36 6.05
C LEU A 103 13.95 5.21 4.95
N ASP A 104 15.11 4.77 4.45
CA ASP A 104 15.80 5.43 3.34
C ASP A 104 15.29 4.97 1.98
N LEU A 105 14.00 5.23 1.71
CA LEU A 105 13.31 4.77 0.50
C LEU A 105 13.78 5.46 -0.79
N ALA A 106 14.69 6.43 -0.68
CA ALA A 106 15.22 7.16 -1.83
C ALA A 106 16.50 7.94 -1.48
N ASP A 107 17.47 7.93 -2.41
CA ASP A 107 18.62 8.84 -2.50
C ASP A 107 18.22 10.34 -2.69
N THR A 108 17.02 10.76 -2.28
CA THR A 108 16.60 12.16 -2.30
C THR A 108 16.98 12.83 -0.99
N PRO A 109 17.84 13.86 -0.99
CA PRO A 109 18.17 14.63 0.21
C PRO A 109 16.91 15.20 0.86
N LEU A 110 16.76 15.00 2.16
CA LEU A 110 15.75 15.65 2.99
C LEU A 110 16.12 17.14 3.17
N THR A 111 15.96 17.94 2.11
CA THR A 111 16.33 19.37 2.04
C THR A 111 17.81 19.66 2.33
N ALA A 112 18.35 20.71 1.69
CA ALA A 112 19.77 21.04 1.73
C ALA A 112 20.24 21.68 3.06
N GLU A 113 19.46 21.60 4.14
CA GLU A 113 19.72 22.35 5.38
C GLU A 113 19.90 21.45 6.63
N GLU A 114 19.79 20.12 6.54
CA GLU A 114 19.93 19.22 7.70
C GLU A 114 21.22 18.37 7.70
N ASP A 115 22.07 18.45 6.66
CA ASP A 115 23.34 17.73 6.57
C ASP A 115 24.58 18.50 7.08
N ASP A 116 24.37 19.61 7.80
CA ASP A 116 25.46 20.35 8.46
C ASP A 116 25.68 19.83 9.89
N LYS A 117 26.34 18.66 10.01
CA LYS A 117 27.14 18.10 11.14
C LYS A 117 27.17 16.58 10.99
N VAL A 118 28.27 15.86 10.74
CA VAL A 118 29.67 16.01 11.13
C VAL A 118 30.52 15.24 10.11
N GLU A 119 31.59 15.86 9.61
CA GLU A 119 32.68 15.19 8.91
C GLU A 119 33.47 14.32 9.91
N ASP A 120 33.59 13.01 9.66
CA ASP A 120 34.86 12.27 9.76
C ASP A 120 34.72 10.78 9.37
N GLU A 121 35.49 10.41 8.34
CA GLU A 121 36.17 9.12 8.11
C GLU A 121 35.37 7.81 7.95
N GLN A 122 35.04 7.46 6.70
CA GLN A 122 35.66 6.35 5.91
C GLN A 122 34.88 6.19 4.59
N GLU A 123 35.58 6.31 3.46
CA GLU A 123 35.05 5.96 2.14
C GLU A 123 34.86 4.43 2.05
N GLU A 124 33.80 3.90 2.66
CA GLU A 124 33.21 2.67 2.15
C GLU A 124 32.52 3.00 0.83
N GLU A 125 32.76 2.19 -0.19
CA GLU A 125 32.14 2.31 -1.52
C GLU A 125 30.62 2.47 -1.35
N ARG A 126 30.10 3.70 -1.42
CA ARG A 126 28.65 3.92 -1.47
C ARG A 126 28.15 3.12 -2.68
N PRO A 127 27.27 2.13 -2.50
CA PRO A 127 26.71 1.41 -3.63
C PRO A 127 26.11 2.44 -4.59
N SER A 128 26.28 2.19 -5.89
CA SER A 128 25.75 3.03 -6.97
C SER A 128 24.33 3.51 -6.65
N PRO A 129 23.97 4.77 -6.98
CA PRO A 129 22.73 5.38 -6.54
C PRO A 129 21.55 4.44 -6.79
N VAL A 130 20.94 3.99 -5.70
CA VAL A 130 19.83 3.04 -5.75
C VAL A 130 18.64 3.87 -6.18
N ASN A 131 18.31 3.78 -7.45
CA ASN A 131 17.13 4.47 -7.98
C ASN A 131 15.92 4.01 -7.14
N PRO A 132 15.12 4.91 -6.56
CA PRO A 132 13.96 4.54 -5.76
C PRO A 132 13.04 3.67 -6.61
N ARG A 133 12.80 2.43 -6.19
CA ARG A 133 11.93 1.48 -6.91
C ARG A 133 10.59 1.45 -6.21
N CYS A 134 9.52 1.67 -6.97
CA CYS A 134 8.16 1.42 -6.51
C CYS A 134 7.44 0.55 -7.53
N ARG A 135 6.91 -0.59 -7.08
CA ARG A 135 5.96 -1.40 -7.85
C ARG A 135 4.56 -1.02 -7.41
N SER A 136 3.66 -0.84 -8.36
CA SER A 136 2.30 -0.39 -8.07
C SER A 136 1.28 -1.08 -8.97
N GLU A 137 0.18 -1.52 -8.39
CA GLU A 137 -0.98 -2.02 -9.13
C GLU A 137 -2.29 -1.72 -8.39
N ILE A 138 -3.36 -1.49 -9.18
CA ILE A 138 -4.72 -1.35 -8.67
C ILE A 138 -5.37 -2.73 -8.71
N ARG A 139 -5.76 -3.26 -7.56
CA ARG A 139 -6.30 -4.62 -7.41
C ARG A 139 -7.78 -4.55 -7.03
N ARG A 140 -8.54 -5.56 -7.46
CA ARG A 140 -9.91 -5.80 -7.04
C ARG A 140 -10.03 -7.18 -6.40
N TRP A 141 -10.66 -7.19 -5.24
CA TRP A 141 -10.89 -8.35 -4.39
C TRP A 141 -12.38 -8.62 -4.29
N ARG A 142 -12.81 -9.79 -4.77
CA ARG A 142 -14.19 -10.25 -4.69
C ARG A 142 -14.24 -11.72 -4.35
N HIS A 143 -15.43 -12.29 -4.23
CA HIS A 143 -15.59 -13.72 -3.99
C HIS A 143 -14.69 -14.58 -4.90
N GLY A 144 -13.92 -15.47 -4.29
CA GLY A 144 -12.96 -16.35 -4.95
C GLY A 144 -11.57 -15.75 -5.14
N SER A 145 -11.34 -14.49 -4.75
CA SER A 145 -10.02 -13.87 -4.80
C SER A 145 -9.12 -14.31 -3.65
N TYR A 146 -7.81 -14.47 -3.89
CA TYR A 146 -6.78 -14.84 -2.90
C TYR A 146 -5.36 -14.65 -3.44
N THR A 147 -4.38 -14.67 -2.53
CA THR A 147 -2.99 -15.04 -2.85
C THR A 147 -2.52 -16.17 -1.95
N LEU A 148 -1.43 -16.83 -2.33
CA LEU A 148 -0.79 -17.90 -1.58
C LEU A 148 0.70 -17.60 -1.47
N VAL A 149 1.29 -17.95 -0.33
CA VAL A 149 2.74 -18.03 -0.17
C VAL A 149 3.29 -19.07 -1.15
N HIS A 150 4.41 -18.75 -1.81
CA HIS A 150 5.08 -19.69 -2.71
C HIS A 150 6.57 -19.39 -2.86
N ASP A 151 7.37 -20.42 -3.14
CA ASP A 151 8.84 -20.36 -3.18
C ASP A 151 9.42 -19.44 -4.26
N THR A 152 8.63 -19.12 -5.30
CA THR A 152 9.08 -18.24 -6.39
C THR A 152 8.59 -16.79 -6.22
N ASP A 153 8.36 -16.33 -4.98
CA ASP A 153 7.95 -14.96 -4.75
C ASP A 153 9.15 -14.03 -4.85
N PRO A 154 9.22 -13.15 -5.87
CA PRO A 154 10.33 -12.21 -6.00
C PRO A 154 10.38 -11.22 -4.83
N GLU A 155 9.27 -10.98 -4.12
CA GLU A 155 9.21 -10.03 -3.00
C GLU A 155 9.76 -10.60 -1.68
N LYS A 156 10.17 -11.88 -1.64
CA LYS A 156 10.78 -12.52 -0.47
C LYS A 156 12.26 -12.13 -0.27
N ALA A 157 12.94 -11.63 -1.30
CA ALA A 157 14.40 -11.50 -1.30
C ALA A 157 14.92 -10.09 -0.99
N GLU A 158 14.04 -9.12 -0.70
CA GLU A 158 14.40 -7.71 -0.55
C GLU A 158 13.60 -7.09 0.61
N TYR A 159 14.24 -6.20 1.37
CA TYR A 159 13.54 -5.33 2.33
C TYR A 159 12.58 -4.43 1.56
N ALA A 160 11.37 -4.26 2.08
CA ALA A 160 10.37 -3.47 1.39
C ALA A 160 9.33 -2.88 2.35
N LEU A 161 8.83 -1.70 1.98
CA LEU A 161 7.65 -1.11 2.59
C LEU A 161 6.43 -1.39 1.71
N ASP A 162 5.52 -2.23 2.20
CA ASP A 162 4.21 -2.40 1.59
C ASP A 162 3.30 -1.21 1.98
N ALA A 163 2.66 -0.60 1.01
CA ALA A 163 1.64 0.42 1.22
C ALA A 163 0.33 0.03 0.52
N MET A 164 -0.74 -0.13 1.30
CA MET A 164 -2.06 -0.56 0.82
C MET A 164 -3.09 0.52 1.12
N LEU A 165 -3.54 1.20 0.07
CA LEU A 165 -4.63 2.18 0.17
C LEU A 165 -5.94 1.53 -0.25
N PHE A 166 -6.87 1.35 0.70
CA PHE A 166 -8.11 0.63 0.46
C PHE A 166 -9.25 1.55 0.01
N CYS A 167 -10.04 1.06 -0.96
CA CYS A 167 -11.14 1.81 -1.55
C CYS A 167 -12.40 0.95 -1.71
N GLY A 168 -13.56 1.52 -1.36
CA GLY A 168 -14.86 0.89 -1.61
C GLY A 168 -15.13 -0.36 -0.78
N CYS A 169 -14.54 -0.45 0.41
CA CYS A 169 -14.73 -1.54 1.39
C CYS A 169 -15.68 -1.14 2.53
N GLU A 170 -16.57 -0.16 2.33
CA GLU A 170 -17.53 0.25 3.37
C GLU A 170 -18.42 -0.92 3.79
N GLY A 171 -18.38 -1.27 5.08
CA GLY A 171 -19.11 -2.41 5.64
C GLY A 171 -18.51 -3.78 5.29
N TRP A 172 -17.27 -3.85 4.79
CA TRP A 172 -16.59 -5.11 4.55
C TRP A 172 -16.22 -5.81 5.86
N ASN A 173 -16.75 -7.01 6.09
CA ASN A 173 -16.44 -7.80 7.27
C ASN A 173 -15.34 -8.82 6.95
N SER A 174 -14.07 -8.39 7.03
CA SER A 174 -12.92 -9.24 6.68
C SER A 174 -12.75 -10.45 7.60
N ASP A 175 -13.16 -10.37 8.86
CA ASP A 175 -13.14 -11.52 9.79
C ASP A 175 -14.02 -12.68 9.30
N GLN A 176 -15.18 -12.35 8.75
CA GLN A 176 -16.14 -13.35 8.28
C GLN A 176 -16.00 -13.65 6.79
N TRP A 177 -15.59 -12.69 5.97
CA TRP A 177 -15.59 -12.78 4.52
C TRP A 177 -14.20 -13.04 3.94
N GLY A 178 -13.12 -12.81 4.70
CA GLY A 178 -11.74 -12.85 4.21
C GLY A 178 -11.33 -11.55 3.51
N GLY A 179 -10.24 -11.61 2.72
CA GLY A 179 -9.70 -10.46 1.99
C GLY A 179 -8.73 -9.58 2.80
N PHE A 180 -8.46 -9.89 4.06
CA PHE A 180 -7.36 -9.28 4.81
C PHE A 180 -6.00 -9.81 4.34
N THR A 181 -4.96 -9.00 4.49
CA THR A 181 -3.57 -9.39 4.22
C THR A 181 -2.95 -9.87 5.52
N SER A 182 -2.49 -11.12 5.57
CA SER A 182 -1.81 -11.72 6.72
C SER A 182 -0.31 -11.77 6.43
N TYR A 183 0.49 -11.38 7.41
CA TYR A 183 1.95 -11.42 7.40
C TYR A 183 2.42 -12.49 8.39
N LEU A 184 3.35 -13.34 7.96
CA LEU A 184 3.83 -14.51 8.69
C LEU A 184 5.35 -14.46 8.79
N ALA A 185 5.90 -14.97 9.88
CA ALA A 185 7.31 -15.28 9.96
C ALA A 185 7.63 -16.52 9.10
N ASN A 186 8.71 -16.46 8.32
CA ASN A 186 9.15 -17.56 7.49
C ASN A 186 9.66 -18.70 8.39
N GLU A 187 9.26 -19.94 8.08
CA GLU A 187 9.61 -21.15 8.84
C GLU A 187 9.02 -21.25 10.26
N GLU A 188 8.25 -20.25 10.69
CA GLU A 188 7.52 -20.25 11.95
C GLU A 188 6.01 -20.33 11.65
N ASP A 189 5.26 -21.17 12.37
CA ASP A 189 3.79 -21.21 12.27
C ASP A 189 3.14 -20.03 13.01
N GLU A 190 3.75 -18.84 12.90
CA GLU A 190 3.39 -17.63 13.65
C GLU A 190 2.91 -16.52 12.71
N GLU A 191 1.70 -16.02 12.97
CA GLU A 191 1.17 -14.83 12.32
C GLU A 191 1.68 -13.60 13.07
N LEU A 192 2.38 -12.73 12.34
CA LEU A 192 2.95 -11.49 12.88
C LEU A 192 1.87 -10.41 13.02
N LEU A 193 1.12 -10.18 11.93
CA LEU A 193 0.03 -9.21 11.90
C LEU A 193 -0.95 -9.50 10.76
N SER A 194 -2.14 -8.91 10.86
CA SER A 194 -3.17 -8.93 9.83
C SER A 194 -3.67 -7.53 9.53
N VAL A 195 -3.65 -7.13 8.27
CA VAL A 195 -4.15 -5.84 7.77
C VAL A 195 -5.55 -6.04 7.18
N HIS A 196 -6.53 -5.38 7.78
CA HIS A 196 -7.93 -5.48 7.39
C HIS A 196 -8.30 -4.33 6.44
N PRO A 197 -9.09 -4.57 5.37
CA PRO A 197 -9.53 -3.50 4.48
C PRO A 197 -10.40 -2.49 5.24
N LEU A 198 -9.95 -1.23 5.27
CA LEU A 198 -10.67 -0.12 5.87
C LEU A 198 -10.77 1.05 4.88
N ALA A 199 -11.97 1.59 4.69
CA ALA A 199 -12.22 2.61 3.68
C ALA A 199 -11.35 3.85 3.90
N ASN A 200 -10.73 4.36 2.82
CA ASN A 200 -9.83 5.51 2.84
C ASN A 200 -8.65 5.39 3.81
N SER A 201 -8.22 4.16 4.09
CA SER A 201 -7.10 3.87 4.98
C SER A 201 -5.85 3.47 4.19
N LEU A 202 -4.71 4.08 4.52
CA LEU A 202 -3.38 3.67 4.04
C LEU A 202 -2.70 2.85 5.13
N ALA A 203 -2.60 1.54 4.91
CA ALA A 203 -1.79 0.66 5.76
C ALA A 203 -0.35 0.61 5.23
N LEU A 204 0.62 0.81 6.12
CA LEU A 204 2.05 0.70 5.87
C LEU A 204 2.60 -0.46 6.69
N VAL A 205 3.35 -1.37 6.05
CA VAL A 205 3.98 -2.51 6.73
C VAL A 205 5.39 -2.68 6.19
N TYR A 206 6.39 -2.56 7.05
CA TYR A 206 7.78 -2.88 6.70
C TYR A 206 8.00 -4.39 6.79
N ARG A 207 8.68 -4.94 5.80
CA ARG A 207 9.01 -6.37 5.73
C ARG A 207 10.50 -6.56 5.52
N ASP A 208 11.02 -7.57 6.18
CA ASP A 208 12.34 -8.14 5.94
C ASP A 208 12.27 -9.36 4.99
N MET A 209 13.43 -10.02 4.81
CA MET A 209 13.58 -11.20 3.95
C MET A 209 12.92 -12.47 4.50
N ASP A 210 12.59 -12.48 5.79
CA ASP A 210 11.94 -13.59 6.48
C ASP A 210 10.45 -13.33 6.73
N THR A 211 9.90 -12.24 6.19
CA THR A 211 8.46 -11.95 6.29
C THR A 211 7.73 -12.38 5.02
N LEU A 212 6.78 -13.31 5.18
CA LEU A 212 5.89 -13.77 4.12
C LEU A 212 4.54 -13.05 4.23
N LYS A 213 3.84 -12.87 3.11
CA LYS A 213 2.47 -12.32 3.12
C LYS A 213 1.53 -13.05 2.19
N PHE A 214 0.25 -13.05 2.52
CA PHE A 214 -0.81 -13.47 1.60
C PHE A 214 -2.13 -12.76 1.89
N VAL A 215 -3.01 -12.68 0.90
CA VAL A 215 -4.38 -12.17 1.05
C VAL A 215 -5.32 -13.35 1.22
N LYS A 216 -6.00 -13.40 2.37
CA LYS A 216 -6.91 -14.48 2.73
C LYS A 216 -8.04 -14.61 1.70
N HIS A 217 -8.36 -15.85 1.35
CA HIS A 217 -9.43 -16.16 0.40
C HIS A 217 -10.77 -15.50 0.77
N VAL A 218 -11.32 -14.74 -0.18
CA VAL A 218 -12.64 -14.10 -0.06
C VAL A 218 -13.74 -15.12 -0.30
N ASN A 219 -14.41 -15.52 0.77
CA ASN A 219 -15.37 -16.63 0.75
C ASN A 219 -16.78 -16.21 0.27
N TYR A 220 -17.67 -17.19 0.11
CA TYR A 220 -19.01 -16.97 -0.46
C TYR A 220 -19.91 -16.06 0.40
N ARG A 221 -19.60 -15.86 1.69
CA ARG A 221 -20.38 -14.94 2.54
C ARG A 221 -20.33 -13.51 2.02
N SER A 222 -19.25 -13.12 1.34
CA SER A 222 -19.10 -11.76 0.80
C SER A 222 -20.15 -11.39 -0.27
N VAL A 223 -20.90 -12.35 -0.81
CA VAL A 223 -21.94 -12.13 -1.83
C VAL A 223 -23.33 -12.59 -1.41
N ASN A 224 -23.45 -13.29 -0.27
CA ASN A 224 -24.69 -13.92 0.18
C ASN A 224 -25.18 -13.38 1.53
N ASP A 225 -24.40 -12.52 2.19
CA ASP A 225 -24.83 -11.87 3.42
C ASP A 225 -25.83 -10.73 3.10
N SER A 226 -26.87 -10.54 3.91
CA SER A 226 -27.81 -9.44 3.70
C SER A 226 -27.12 -8.07 3.84
N ALA A 227 -26.03 -8.02 4.60
CA ALA A 227 -25.13 -6.87 4.69
C ALA A 227 -24.32 -6.61 3.40
N SER A 228 -24.21 -7.57 2.49
CA SER A 228 -23.39 -7.44 1.27
C SER A 228 -24.10 -6.78 0.08
N SER A 229 -25.30 -6.24 0.28
CA SER A 229 -26.12 -5.64 -0.79
C SER A 229 -25.43 -4.50 -1.54
N HIS A 230 -24.46 -3.83 -0.90
CA HIS A 230 -23.66 -2.73 -1.48
C HIS A 230 -22.21 -3.16 -1.81
N THR A 231 -21.76 -4.32 -1.35
CA THR A 231 -20.37 -4.83 -1.51
C THR A 231 -20.26 -5.99 -2.50
N GLY A 232 -21.35 -6.34 -3.21
CA GLY A 232 -21.37 -7.46 -4.16
C GLY A 232 -20.37 -7.37 -5.32
N GLN A 233 -19.75 -6.20 -5.53
CA GLN A 233 -18.67 -6.00 -6.50
C GLN A 233 -17.26 -6.24 -5.92
N GLY A 234 -17.15 -6.52 -4.62
CA GLY A 234 -15.89 -6.57 -3.90
C GLY A 234 -15.39 -5.19 -3.46
N PHE A 235 -14.13 -5.12 -3.05
CA PHE A 235 -13.42 -3.88 -2.77
C PHE A 235 -12.16 -3.78 -3.63
N CYS A 236 -11.53 -2.60 -3.66
CA CYS A 236 -10.28 -2.37 -4.39
C CYS A 236 -9.19 -1.87 -3.44
N ASP A 237 -7.95 -2.02 -3.86
CA ASP A 237 -6.82 -1.32 -3.25
C ASP A 237 -5.85 -0.80 -4.31
N PHE A 238 -5.10 0.23 -3.93
CA PHE A 238 -3.84 0.59 -4.58
C PHE A 238 -2.74 -0.06 -3.77
N HIS A 239 -2.13 -1.11 -4.32
CA HIS A 239 -1.02 -1.81 -3.68
C HIS A 239 0.30 -1.31 -4.25
N ASN A 240 1.10 -0.71 -3.39
CA ASN A 240 2.42 -0.21 -3.71
C ASN A 240 3.44 -0.94 -2.84
N VAL A 241 4.61 -1.22 -3.41
CA VAL A 241 5.75 -1.80 -2.71
C VAL A 241 6.94 -0.91 -3.01
N TYR A 242 7.45 -0.24 -1.99
CA TYR A 242 8.61 0.63 -2.04
C TYR A 242 9.83 -0.13 -1.56
N TYR A 243 10.95 0.04 -2.26
CA TYR A 243 12.23 -0.56 -1.93
C TYR A 243 13.22 0.55 -1.55
N GLU A 244 14.12 0.23 -0.63
CA GLU A 244 15.34 0.99 -0.35
C GLU A 244 16.32 0.89 -1.54
#